data_AF-A0A2M8EXR8-F1
#
_entry.id   AF-A0A2M8EXR8-F1
#
_cell.length_a   1.000
_cell.length_b   1.000
_cell.length_c   1.000
_cell.angle_alpha   90.00
_cell.angle_beta   90.00
_cell.angle_gamma   90.00
#
_symmetry.space_group_name_H-M   'P 1'
#
loop_
_entity.id
_entity.type
_entity.pdbx_description
1 polymer ?
#
loop_
_entity_poly.entity_id
_entity_poly.type
_entity_poly.pdbx_seq_one_letter_code
_entity_poly.pdbx_strand_id
1 'polypeptide(L)'
;MKIQSNTQNFINYKKYLQVIKNIEQFLDSRGYLKLELPVLSPALIPESYLEVFKTEFRYFETDEKLFLTSSPELFIKRLLSDGIGDCYFLGNLFEILNPIHQSTSQSLLCLSFIT
;
A
#
# COMPACT_ATOMS: atom_id res chain seq x y z
N MET A 1 -4.74 -9.66 26.68
CA MET A 1 -4.12 -8.49 26.02
C MET A 1 -5.03 -7.29 26.24
N LYS A 2 -4.57 -6.21 26.90
CA LYS A 2 -5.37 -4.99 27.06
C LYS A 2 -5.15 -4.10 25.84
N ILE A 3 -6.22 -3.81 25.09
CA ILE A 3 -6.18 -2.83 24.01
C ILE A 3 -6.09 -1.46 24.67
N GLN A 4 -4.99 -0.75 24.43
CA GLN A 4 -4.80 0.62 24.91
C GLN A 4 -5.21 1.58 23.79
N SER A 5 -6.22 2.40 24.04
CA SER A 5 -6.65 3.46 23.12
C SER A 5 -6.24 4.83 23.68
N ASN A 6 -5.45 5.60 22.94
CA ASN A 6 -5.09 6.96 23.30
C ASN A 6 -5.94 8.00 22.52
N THR A 7 -6.91 8.59 23.21
CA THR A 7 -7.83 9.61 22.68
C THR A 7 -7.11 10.93 22.32
N GLN A 8 -5.92 11.20 22.83
CA GLN A 8 -5.20 12.45 22.54
C GLN A 8 -4.70 12.52 21.09
N ASN A 9 -4.54 11.38 20.42
CA ASN A 9 -4.05 11.31 19.04
C ASN A 9 -5.06 11.75 17.97
N PHE A 10 -6.32 12.00 18.33
CA PHE A 10 -7.35 12.41 17.36
C PHE A 10 -7.02 13.71 16.62
N ILE A 11 -6.31 14.65 17.26
CA ILE A 11 -5.91 15.91 16.62
C ILE A 11 -4.95 15.64 15.46
N ASN A 12 -3.97 14.76 15.67
CA ASN A 12 -3.00 14.38 14.64
C ASN A 12 -3.68 13.59 13.52
N TYR A 13 -4.61 12.70 13.86
CA TYR A 13 -5.37 11.94 12.87
C TYR A 13 -6.24 12.84 11.99
N LYS A 14 -6.89 13.87 12.54
CA LYS A 14 -7.62 14.87 11.74
C LYS A 14 -6.72 15.61 10.75
N LYS A 15 -5.51 16.01 11.18
CA LYS A 15 -4.53 16.65 10.29
C LYS A 15 -4.10 15.70 9.16
N TYR A 16 -3.85 14.44 9.49
CA TYR A 16 -3.53 13.40 8.50
C TYR A 16 -4.64 13.25 7.44
N LEU A 17 -5.91 13.17 7.85
CA LEU A 17 -7.04 13.11 6.93
C LEU A 17 -7.14 14.35 6.04
N GLN A 18 -6.84 15.54 6.56
CA GLN A 18 -6.77 16.76 5.75
C GLN A 18 -5.68 16.70 4.69
N VAL A 19 -4.50 16.16 5.02
CA VAL A 19 -3.42 15.97 4.06
C VAL A 19 -3.82 15.01 2.95
N ILE A 20 -4.41 13.86 3.28
CA ILE A 20 -4.93 12.91 2.28
C ILE A 20 -5.92 13.59 1.34
N LYS A 21 -6.91 14.28 1.90
CA LYS A 21 -7.94 14.95 1.11
C LYS A 21 -7.34 15.99 0.15
N ASN A 22 -6.35 16.75 0.61
CA ASN A 22 -5.68 17.75 -0.23
C ASN A 22 -4.88 17.10 -1.37
N ILE A 23 -4.23 15.95 -1.11
CA ILE A 23 -3.51 15.18 -2.15
C ILE A 23 -4.49 14.68 -3.20
N GLU A 24 -5.62 14.09 -2.78
CA GLU A 24 -6.65 13.59 -3.68
C GLU A 24 -7.24 14.72 -4.54
N GLN A 25 -7.59 15.86 -3.93
CA GLN A 25 -8.10 17.02 -4.66
C GLN A 25 -7.09 17.58 -5.67
N PHE A 26 -5.81 17.61 -5.30
CA PHE A 26 -4.76 18.09 -6.19
C PHE A 26 -4.59 17.19 -7.42
N LEU A 27 -4.57 15.87 -7.23
CA LEU A 27 -4.41 14.90 -8.33
C LEU A 27 -5.66 14.82 -9.21
N ASP A 28 -6.84 14.85 -8.59
CA ASP A 28 -8.13 14.89 -9.30
C ASP A 28 -8.24 16.15 -10.19
N SER A 29 -7.82 17.31 -9.68
CA SER A 29 -7.80 18.56 -10.47
C SER A 29 -6.89 18.51 -11.70
N ARG A 30 -5.96 17.54 -11.74
CA ARG A 30 -5.03 17.30 -12.85
C ARG A 30 -5.43 16.12 -13.74
N GLY A 31 -6.56 15.47 -13.46
CA GLY A 31 -7.07 14.35 -14.24
C GLY A 31 -6.45 12.99 -13.93
N TYR A 32 -5.77 12.85 -12.79
CA TYR A 32 -5.20 11.56 -12.39
C TYR A 32 -6.28 10.64 -11.81
N LEU A 33 -6.32 9.40 -12.28
CA LEU A 33 -7.23 8.38 -11.76
C LEU A 33 -6.67 7.73 -10.48
N LYS A 34 -7.45 7.75 -9.39
CA LYS A 34 -7.12 6.99 -8.18
C LYS A 34 -7.37 5.50 -8.40
N LEU A 35 -6.36 4.68 -8.07
CA LEU A 35 -6.41 3.23 -8.14
C LEU A 35 -6.52 2.59 -6.76
N GLU A 36 -7.28 1.52 -6.67
CA GLU A 36 -7.22 0.57 -5.57
C GLU A 36 -6.61 -0.74 -6.10
N LEU A 37 -5.52 -1.18 -5.47
CA LEU A 37 -4.71 -2.30 -5.93
C LEU A 37 -4.78 -3.45 -4.92
N PRO A 38 -4.69 -4.71 -5.39
CA PRO A 38 -4.68 -5.85 -4.50
C PRO A 38 -3.41 -5.83 -3.63
N VAL A 39 -3.60 -5.94 -2.33
CA VAL A 39 -2.51 -5.99 -1.34
C VAL A 39 -1.86 -7.38 -1.32
N LEU A 40 -2.60 -8.41 -1.73
CA LEU A 40 -2.12 -9.78 -1.83
C LEU A 40 -1.88 -10.16 -3.29
N SER A 41 -0.71 -10.73 -3.57
CA SER A 41 -0.35 -11.21 -4.90
C SER A 41 0.16 -12.65 -4.83
N PRO A 42 -0.16 -13.52 -5.80
CA PRO A 42 0.39 -14.88 -5.87
C PRO A 42 1.87 -14.89 -6.27
N ALA A 43 2.36 -13.80 -6.85
CA ALA A 43 3.76 -13.63 -7.25
C ALA A 43 4.25 -12.22 -6.92
N LEU A 44 5.49 -12.12 -6.48
CA LEU A 44 6.16 -10.83 -6.25
C LEU A 44 7.28 -10.65 -7.27
N ILE A 45 7.64 -9.39 -7.53
CA ILE A 45 8.91 -9.10 -8.18
C ILE A 45 10.00 -9.53 -7.19
N PRO A 46 10.98 -10.35 -7.60
CA PRO A 46 12.09 -10.73 -6.73
C PRO A 46 12.97 -9.52 -6.47
N GLU A 47 12.66 -8.78 -5.41
CA GLU A 47 13.52 -7.73 -4.86
C GLU A 47 14.53 -8.40 -3.92
N SER A 48 15.80 -8.42 -4.30
CA SER A 48 16.86 -9.23 -3.68
C SER A 48 17.14 -8.96 -2.19
N TYR A 49 16.58 -7.90 -1.61
CA TYR A 49 16.88 -7.43 -0.26
C TYR A 49 15.65 -7.30 0.67
N LEU A 50 14.44 -7.57 0.17
CA LEU A 50 13.20 -7.37 0.94
C LEU A 50 12.66 -8.71 1.43
N GLU A 51 12.53 -8.85 2.74
CA GLU A 51 11.73 -9.92 3.32
C GLU A 51 10.24 -9.63 3.10
N VAL A 52 9.51 -10.65 2.65
CA VAL A 52 8.11 -10.52 2.23
C VAL A 52 7.21 -11.30 3.18
N PHE A 53 6.08 -10.71 3.55
CA PHE A 53 5.07 -11.42 4.33
C PHE A 53 4.38 -12.46 3.44
N LYS A 54 4.39 -13.71 3.91
CA LYS A 54 3.72 -14.82 3.25
C LYS A 54 2.48 -15.19 4.03
N THR A 55 1.39 -15.41 3.32
CA THR A 55 0.15 -15.95 3.88
C THR A 55 -0.36 -17.08 3.00
N GLU A 56 -1.20 -17.92 3.57
CA GLU A 56 -1.88 -18.99 2.84
C GLU A 56 -3.37 -18.63 2.79
N PHE A 57 -3.86 -18.43 1.57
CA PHE A 57 -5.28 -18.35 1.32
C PHE A 57 -5.83 -19.76 1.25
N ARG A 58 -6.77 -20.08 2.14
CA ARG A 58 -7.40 -21.40 2.21
C ARG A 58 -8.89 -21.26 1.95
N TYR A 59 -9.37 -21.85 0.87
CA TYR A 59 -10.78 -21.87 0.51
C TYR A 59 -11.17 -23.24 -0.04
N PHE A 60 -12.04 -23.96 0.70
CA PHE A 60 -12.39 -25.36 0.42
C PHE A 60 -11.14 -26.25 0.18
N GLU A 61 -10.93 -26.74 -1.04
CA GLU A 61 -9.81 -27.59 -1.44
C GLU A 61 -8.67 -26.82 -2.12
N THR A 62 -8.77 -25.49 -2.16
CA THR A 62 -7.74 -24.62 -2.73
C THR A 62 -6.89 -23.99 -1.62
N ASP A 63 -5.61 -24.35 -1.62
CA ASP A 63 -4.58 -23.71 -0.82
C ASP A 63 -3.64 -22.95 -1.76
N GLU A 64 -3.67 -21.62 -1.67
CA GLU A 64 -2.82 -20.75 -2.48
C GLU A 64 -1.89 -19.93 -1.59
N LYS A 65 -0.62 -19.88 -1.97
CA LYS A 65 0.35 -19.00 -1.32
C LYS A 65 0.21 -17.61 -1.88
N LEU A 66 -0.15 -16.67 -1.02
CA LEU A 66 -0.21 -15.26 -1.34
C LEU A 66 0.84 -14.50 -0.55
N PHE A 67 1.26 -13.37 -1.10
CA PHE A 67 2.28 -12.52 -0.52
C PHE A 67 1.74 -11.12 -0.40
N LEU A 68 2.04 -10.42 0.72
CA LEU A 68 1.76 -8.99 0.79
C LEU A 68 2.72 -8.25 -0.13
N THR A 69 2.19 -7.35 -0.94
CA THR A 69 2.95 -6.59 -1.92
C THR A 69 3.71 -5.46 -1.24
N SER A 70 5.04 -5.45 -1.41
CA SER A 70 5.94 -4.38 -0.95
C SER A 70 5.76 -3.08 -1.76
N SER A 71 5.41 -3.19 -3.04
CA SER A 71 5.28 -2.06 -3.95
C SER A 71 4.06 -2.20 -4.88
N PRO A 72 3.32 -1.11 -5.16
CA PRO A 72 2.21 -1.11 -6.13
C PRO A 72 2.70 -1.01 -7.58
N GLU A 73 3.99 -0.78 -7.81
CA GLU A 73 4.58 -0.45 -9.11
C GLU A 73 4.29 -1.49 -10.19
N LEU A 74 4.34 -2.78 -9.85
CA LEU A 74 4.02 -3.86 -10.80
C LEU A 74 2.60 -3.72 -11.37
N PHE A 75 1.63 -3.43 -10.51
CA PHE A 75 0.24 -3.31 -10.92
C PHE A 75 0.01 -2.02 -11.70
N ILE A 76 0.58 -0.90 -11.25
CA ILE A 76 0.46 0.38 -11.96
C ILE A 76 1.07 0.27 -13.37
N LYS A 77 2.25 -0.34 -13.52
CA LYS A 77 2.87 -0.55 -14.84
C LYS A 77 2.02 -1.40 -15.77
N ARG A 78 1.34 -2.43 -15.26
CA ARG A 78 0.41 -3.26 -16.06
C ARG A 78 -0.80 -2.45 -16.51
N LEU A 79 -1.41 -1.69 -15.60
CA LEU A 79 -2.54 -0.82 -15.92
C LEU A 79 -2.18 0.27 -16.93
N LEU A 80 -0.96 0.82 -16.83
CA LEU A 80 -0.44 1.75 -17.82
C LEU A 80 -0.22 1.09 -19.19
N SER A 81 0.30 -0.13 -19.24
CA SER A 81 0.43 -0.86 -20.50
C SER A 81 -0.93 -1.18 -21.14
N ASP A 82 -1.98 -1.30 -20.33
CA ASP A 82 -3.36 -1.50 -20.79
C ASP A 82 -4.04 -0.18 -21.22
N GLY A 83 -3.37 0.97 -21.07
CA GLY A 83 -3.82 2.26 -21.59
C GLY A 83 -4.74 3.06 -20.66
N ILE A 84 -4.72 2.81 -19.35
CA ILE A 84 -5.51 3.58 -18.36
C ILE A 84 -5.12 5.07 -18.30
N GLY A 85 -3.88 5.41 -18.67
CA GLY A 85 -3.37 6.79 -18.62
C GLY A 85 -2.93 7.20 -17.20
N ASP A 86 -2.90 8.51 -16.95
CA ASP A 86 -2.40 9.11 -15.71
C ASP A 86 -3.15 8.56 -14.49
N CYS A 87 -2.45 7.83 -13.62
CA CYS A 87 -3.05 7.17 -12.48
C CYS A 87 -2.13 7.19 -11.24
N TYR A 88 -2.74 7.02 -10.06
CA TYR A 88 -2.01 6.99 -8.81
C TYR A 88 -2.61 6.01 -7.81
N PHE A 89 -1.77 5.48 -6.92
CA PHE A 89 -2.18 4.69 -5.77
C PHE A 89 -1.85 5.46 -4.49
N LEU A 90 -2.82 5.49 -3.57
CA LEU A 90 -2.65 6.04 -2.23
C LEU A 90 -3.16 5.03 -1.21
N GLY A 91 -2.24 4.30 -0.60
CA GLY A 91 -2.58 3.21 0.32
C GLY A 91 -1.38 2.72 1.12
N ASN A 92 -1.65 1.75 2.00
CA ASN A 92 -0.64 1.18 2.88
C ASN A 92 0.17 0.12 2.13
N LEU A 93 1.49 0.21 2.23
CA LEU A 93 2.44 -0.82 1.82
C LEU A 93 2.94 -1.57 3.05
N PHE A 94 3.26 -2.85 2.87
CA PHE A 94 3.69 -3.72 3.94
C PHE A 94 5.09 -4.23 3.65
N GLU A 95 6.03 -3.89 4.52
CA GLU A 95 7.44 -4.28 4.39
C GLU A 95 7.93 -4.88 5.71
N ILE A 96 8.70 -5.98 5.60
CA ILE A 96 9.42 -6.51 6.75
C ILE A 96 10.73 -5.72 6.84
N LEU A 97 10.73 -4.68 7.67
CA LEU A 97 11.93 -3.93 7.98
C LEU A 97 12.77 -4.68 9.01
N ASN A 98 14.07 -4.81 8.72
CA ASN A 98 15.04 -5.29 9.69
C ASN A 98 15.01 -4.40 10.96
N PRO A 99 15.11 -4.98 12.17
CA PRO A 99 14.91 -4.28 13.44
C PRO A 99 15.93 -3.17 13.76
N ILE A 100 16.87 -2.90 12.85
CA ILE A 100 17.93 -1.89 13.00
C ILE A 100 17.36 -0.47 12.84
N HIS A 101 16.24 -0.29 12.13
CA HIS A 101 15.55 0.99 12.01
C HIS A 101 14.28 1.03 12.89
N GLN A 102 14.46 1.35 14.17
CA GLN A 102 13.39 1.46 15.19
C GLN A 102 12.34 2.56 14.94
N SER A 103 12.45 3.37 13.88
CA SER A 103 11.57 4.52 13.62
C SER A 103 10.46 4.27 12.60
N THR A 104 10.41 3.09 11.99
CA THR A 104 9.50 2.80 10.86
C THR A 104 8.44 1.76 11.21
N SER A 105 7.17 2.11 11.00
CA SER A 105 6.03 1.21 11.10
C SER A 105 6.09 0.16 10.00
N GLN A 106 5.68 -1.08 10.29
CA GLN A 106 5.61 -2.18 9.31
C GLN A 106 4.61 -1.91 8.16
N SER A 107 3.73 -0.93 8.34
CA SER A 107 2.88 -0.39 7.29
C SER A 107 3.13 1.11 7.09
N LEU A 108 3.41 1.53 5.85
CA LEU A 108 3.63 2.92 5.46
C LEU A 108 2.61 3.35 4.40
N LEU A 109 2.06 4.56 4.54
CA LEU A 109 1.25 5.16 3.48
C LEU A 109 2.19 5.61 2.37
N CYS A 110 2.03 5.05 1.18
CA CYS A 110 2.79 5.44 0.00
C CYS A 110 1.88 6.11 -1.02
N LEU A 111 2.41 7.16 -1.65
CA LEU A 111 1.84 7.73 -2.86
C LEU A 111 2.75 7.33 -4.01
N SER A 112 2.21 6.57 -4.96
CA SER A 112 2.90 6.21 -6.20
C SER A 112 2.09 6.70 -7.38
N PHE A 113 2.73 7.39 -8.31
CA PHE A 113 2.15 7.77 -9.59
C PHE A 113 3.20 7.55 -10.68
N ILE A 114 2.74 7.13 -11.85
CA ILE A 114 3.58 6.92 -13.03
C ILE A 114 2.83 7.59 -14.19
N THR A 115 3.54 8.45 -14.91
CA THR A 115 3.09 9.17 -16.12
C THR A 115 3.69 8.52 -17.36
#